data_AF-A0A948YDJ3-F1
#
_entry.id   AF-A0A948YDJ3-F1
#
_cell.length_a   1.000
_cell.length_b   1.000
_cell.length_c   1.000
_cell.angle_alpha   90.00
_cell.angle_beta   90.00
_cell.angle_gamma   90.00
#
_symmetry.space_group_name_H-M   'P 1'
#
loop_
_entity.id
_entity.type
_entity.pdbx_description
1 polymer ?
#
loop_
_entity_poly.entity_id
_entity_poly.type
_entity_poly.pdbx_seq_one_letter_code
_entity_poly.pdbx_strand_id
1 'polypeptide(L)' 'MKIILLINKIDKKDARPKEVKHEVENLFLELVDNEEALNFVTLYSVGRDGKAFYHLPRKYYPSTNDDLVPLFETIIKEIP' A
#
# COMPACT_ATOMS: atom_id res chain seq x y z
N MET A 1 10.73 13.15 6.53
CA MET A 1 10.08 12.78 5.25
C MET A 1 8.90 11.88 5.57
N LYS A 2 7.74 12.09 4.93
CA LYS A 2 6.62 11.15 5.03
C LYS A 2 6.73 10.08 3.97
N ILE A 3 6.43 8.84 4.35
CA ILE A 3 6.53 7.66 3.49
C ILE A 3 5.12 7.14 3.24
N ILE A 4 4.84 6.81 1.97
CA ILE A 4 3.63 6.09 1.57
C ILE A 4 4.07 4.76 0.99
N LEU A 5 3.59 3.66 1.58
CA LEU A 5 3.86 2.31 1.08
C LEU A 5 2.74 1.88 0.14
N LEU A 6 3.06 1.66 -1.14
CA LEU A 6 2.11 1.12 -2.12
C LEU A 6 2.49 -0.31 -2.52
N ILE A 7 1.72 -1.29 -2.06
CA ILE A 7 1.90 -2.71 -2.40
C ILE A 7 1.09 -3.02 -3.67
N ASN A 8 1.79 -3.11 -4.80
CA ASN A 8 1.20 -3.35 -6.11
C ASN A 8 1.11 -4.84 -6.48
N LYS A 9 0.33 -5.15 -7.52
CA LYS A 9 0.12 -6.49 -8.10
C LYS A 9 -0.53 -7.48 -7.14
N ILE A 10 -1.47 -7.00 -6.31
CA ILE A 10 -2.22 -7.86 -5.38
C ILE A 10 -3.14 -8.87 -6.09
N ASP A 11 -3.30 -8.77 -7.41
CA ASP A 11 -4.08 -9.67 -8.26
C ASP A 11 -3.35 -10.99 -8.61
N LYS A 12 -2.05 -11.09 -8.33
CA LYS A 12 -1.26 -12.27 -8.68
C LYS A 12 -1.60 -13.45 -7.76
N LYS A 13 -1.60 -14.67 -8.32
CA LYS A 13 -1.95 -15.91 -7.59
C LYS A 13 -0.99 -16.20 -6.43
N ASP A 14 0.25 -15.78 -6.58
CA ASP A 14 1.37 -15.91 -5.65
C ASP A 14 1.63 -14.61 -4.86
N ALA A 15 0.71 -13.63 -4.91
CA ALA A 15 0.85 -12.41 -4.13
C ALA A 15 0.77 -12.70 -2.63
N ARG A 16 1.75 -12.18 -1.88
CA ARG A 16 1.83 -12.28 -0.40
C ARG A 16 1.83 -10.89 0.25
N PRO A 17 0.82 -10.04 0.00
CA PRO A 17 0.85 -8.62 0.36
C PRO A 17 0.94 -8.38 1.88
N LYS A 18 0.41 -9.30 2.71
CA LYS A 18 0.53 -9.21 4.17
C LYS A 18 1.96 -9.47 4.64
N GLU A 19 2.61 -10.49 4.09
CA GLU A 19 4.00 -10.82 4.42
C GLU A 19 4.93 -9.70 3.98
N VAL A 20 4.75 -9.19 2.76
CA VAL A 20 5.51 -8.04 2.25
C VAL A 20 5.34 -6.81 3.14
N LYS A 21 4.11 -6.53 3.62
CA LYS A 21 3.89 -5.43 4.57
C LYS A 21 4.75 -5.61 5.83
N HIS A 22 4.74 -6.80 6.41
CA HIS A 22 5.54 -7.10 7.61
C HIS A 22 7.05 -7.07 7.36
N GLU A 23 7.52 -7.57 6.22
CA GLU A 23 8.93 -7.49 5.83
C GLU A 23 9.39 -6.04 5.70
N VAL A 24 8.56 -5.17 5.11
CA VAL A 24 8.85 -3.73 5.00
C VAL A 24 8.84 -3.07 6.38
N GLU A 25 7.86 -3.36 7.23
CA GLU A 25 7.82 -2.86 8.62
C GLU A 25 9.09 -3.23 9.40
N ASN A 26 9.53 -4.49 9.29
CA ASN A 26 10.76 -4.96 9.93
C ASN A 26 12.00 -4.27 9.37
N LEU A 27 12.08 -4.10 8.04
CA LEU A 27 13.17 -3.37 7.40
C LEU A 27 13.27 -1.93 7.94
N PHE A 28 12.13 -1.25 8.14
CA PHE A 28 12.13 0.07 8.73
C PHE A 28 12.54 0.04 10.21
N LEU A 29 12.07 -0.92 11.01
CA LEU A 29 12.53 -1.09 12.41
C LEU A 29 14.06 -1.22 12.52
N GLU A 30 14.70 -1.88 11.56
CA GLU A 30 16.16 -2.04 11.53
C GLU A 30 16.91 -0.76 11.08
N LEU A 31 16.26 0.09 10.29
CA LEU A 31 16.90 1.24 9.63
C LEU A 31 16.67 2.58 10.34
N VAL A 32 15.61 2.74 11.13
CA VAL A 32 15.24 4.04 11.73
C VAL A 32 15.26 4.01 13.24
N ASP A 33 16.08 4.90 13.83
CA ASP A 33 16.13 5.17 15.26
C ASP A 33 14.90 5.98 15.77
N ASN A 34 14.08 6.52 14.87
CA ASN A 34 12.93 7.36 15.20
C ASN A 34 11.61 6.67 14.84
N GLU A 35 10.79 6.41 15.86
CA GLU A 35 9.50 5.71 15.77
C GLU A 35 8.50 6.35 14.79
N GLU A 36 8.59 7.66 14.54
CA GLU A 36 7.68 8.34 13.60
C GLU A 36 7.78 7.81 12.16
N ALA A 37 8.94 7.27 11.77
CA ALA A 37 9.15 6.69 10.45
C ALA A 37 8.39 5.37 10.23
N LEU A 38 7.89 4.74 11.31
CA LEU A 38 7.10 3.51 11.25
C LEU A 38 5.62 3.78 10.92
N ASN A 39 5.16 5.03 11.02
CA ASN A 39 3.76 5.41 10.77
C ASN A 39 3.49 5.75 9.29
N PHE A 40 3.91 4.90 8.36
CA PHE A 40 3.62 5.10 6.93
C PHE A 40 2.21 4.62 6.56
N VAL A 41 1.53 5.39 5.71
CA VAL A 41 0.24 4.96 5.15
C VAL A 41 0.49 3.83 4.15
N THR A 42 -0.18 2.70 4.35
CA THR A 42 -0.11 1.55 3.44
C THR A 42 -1.33 1.49 2.55
N LEU A 43 -1.10 1.40 1.24
CA LEU A 43 -2.09 1.19 0.21
C LEU A 43 -1.79 -0.09 -0.56
N TYR A 44 -2.82 -0.67 -1.17
CA TYR A 44 -2.71 -1.84 -2.03
C TYR A 44 -3.19 -1.49 -3.43
N SER A 45 -2.62 -2.06 -4.48
CA SER A 45 -3.03 -1.71 -5.84
C SER A 45 -2.91 -2.83 -6.86
N VAL A 46 -3.67 -2.67 -7.94
CA VAL A 46 -3.54 -3.43 -9.18
C VAL A 46 -3.31 -2.42 -10.31
N GLY A 47 -2.04 -2.12 -10.56
CA GLY A 47 -1.66 -1.09 -11.54
C GLY A 47 -2.16 -1.35 -12.97
N ARG A 48 -2.29 -2.63 -13.38
CA ARG A 48 -2.82 -2.99 -14.70
C ARG A 48 -4.27 -2.51 -14.88
N ASP A 49 -5.05 -2.61 -13.81
CA ASP A 49 -6.48 -2.36 -13.86
C ASP A 49 -6.82 -0.96 -13.31
N GLY A 50 -5.79 -0.18 -12.93
CA GLY A 50 -5.93 1.21 -12.46
C GLY A 50 -6.64 1.32 -11.11
N LYS A 51 -6.35 0.43 -10.15
CA LYS A 51 -7.07 0.39 -8.87
C LYS A 51 -6.16 0.48 -7.66
N ALA A 52 -6.58 1.24 -6.67
CA ALA A 52 -5.94 1.34 -5.37
C ALA A 52 -6.96 1.11 -4.24
N PHE A 53 -6.47 0.63 -3.09
CA PHE A 53 -7.29 0.26 -1.95
C PHE A 53 -6.60 0.67 -0.65
N TYR A 54 -7.35 1.27 0.27
CA TYR A 54 -6.88 1.55 1.64
C TYR A 54 -6.67 0.28 2.48
N HIS A 55 -7.39 -0.79 2.13
CA HIS A 55 -7.31 -2.09 2.81
C HIS A 55 -7.18 -3.21 1.79
N LEU A 56 -6.46 -4.26 2.18
CA LEU A 56 -6.32 -5.43 1.32
C LEU A 56 -7.69 -6.10 1.09
N PRO A 57 -8.19 -6.16 -0.16
CA PRO A 57 -9.47 -6.82 -0.44
C PRO A 57 -9.37 -8.33 -0.19
N ARG A 58 -10.44 -8.94 0.34
CA ARG A 58 -10.51 -10.40 0.55
C ARG A 58 -10.45 -11.18 -0.77
N LYS A 59 -11.05 -10.62 -1.82
CA LYS A 59 -10.99 -11.12 -3.20
C LYS A 59 -10.94 -9.92 -4.13
N TYR A 60 -10.08 -10.01 -5.12
CA TYR A 60 -9.96 -9.01 -6.17
C TYR A 60 -10.76 -9.44 -7.40
N TYR A 61 -11.59 -8.53 -7.93
CA TYR A 61 -12.29 -8.71 -9.20
C TYR A 61 -11.94 -7.55 -10.14
N PRO A 62 -11.60 -7.81 -11.41
CA PRO A 62 -11.39 -6.72 -12.37
C PRO A 62 -12.64 -5.86 -12.60
N SER A 63 -13.83 -6.35 -12.27
CA SER A 63 -15.11 -5.64 -12.40
C SER A 63 -15.48 -4.77 -11.19
N THR A 64 -14.70 -4.75 -10.09
CA THR A 64 -15.01 -3.87 -8.96
C THR A 64 -14.90 -2.41 -9.40
N ASN A 65 -15.79 -1.54 -8.92
CA ASN A 65 -15.88 -0.15 -9.36
C ASN A 65 -14.82 0.79 -8.73
N ASP A 66 -13.72 0.22 -8.24
CA ASP A 66 -12.63 0.97 -7.61
C ASP A 66 -11.67 1.57 -8.65
N ASP A 67 -11.01 2.66 -8.27
CA ASP A 67 -10.09 3.43 -9.11
C ASP A 67 -8.83 3.84 -8.31
N LEU A 68 -8.05 4.80 -8.84
CA LEU A 68 -6.83 5.30 -8.20
C LEU A 68 -7.08 6.43 -7.18
N VAL A 69 -8.34 6.83 -6.93
CA VAL A 69 -8.66 7.92 -5.99
C VAL A 69 -7.99 7.71 -4.63
N PRO A 70 -7.99 6.50 -4.02
CA PRO A 70 -7.32 6.28 -2.74
C PRO A 70 -5.83 6.66 -2.72
N LEU A 71 -5.13 6.44 -3.84
CA LEU A 71 -3.72 6.82 -3.96
C LEU A 71 -3.55 8.33 -4.04
N PHE A 72 -4.32 9.01 -4.89
CA PHE A 72 -4.20 10.45 -5.08
C PHE A 72 -4.61 11.23 -3.82
N GLU A 73 -5.70 10.83 -3.18
CA GLU A 73 -6.13 11.42 -1.91
C GLU A 73 -5.06 11.25 -0.82
N THR A 74 -4.45 10.07 -0.73
CA THR A 74 -3.37 9.84 0.25
C THR A 74 -2.16 10.71 -0.05
N ILE A 75 -1.76 10.85 -1.31
CA ILE A 75 -0.64 11.73 -1.70
C ILE A 75 -0.93 13.18 -1.29
N ILE A 76 -2.12 13.70 -1.61
CA ILE A 76 -2.52 15.07 -1.28
C ILE A 76 -2.57 15.28 0.24
N LYS A 77 -3.03 14.28 0.99
CA LYS A 77 -3.16 14.36 2.45
C LYS A 77 -1.81 14.28 3.16
N GLU A 78 -0.93 13.40 2.71
CA GLU A 78 0.30 13.08 3.42
C GLU A 78 1.50 13.89 2.93
N ILE A 79 1.52 14.39 1.69
CA ILE A 79 2.65 15.16 1.17
C ILE A 79 2.27 16.65 1.14
N PRO A 80 2.85 17.49 2.01
CA PRO A 80 2.61 18.94 2.03
C PRO A 80 3.33 19.68 0.90
#